data_AF-A0A2E4W8V4-F1
#
_entry.id   AF-A0A2E4W8V4-F1
#
_cell.length_a   1.000
_cell.length_b   1.000
_cell.length_c   1.000
_cell.angle_alpha   90.00
_cell.angle_beta   90.00
_cell.angle_gamma   90.00
#
_symmetry.space_group_name_H-M   'P 1'
#
loop_
_entity.id
_entity.type
_entity.pdbx_description
1 polymer ?
#
loop_
_entity_poly.entity_id
_entity_poly.type
_entity_poly.pdbx_seq_one_letter_code
_entity_poly.pdbx_strand_id
1 'polypeptide(L)'
;MAEAAAVQEQEDDTIGEESHSTTSEESHEELSEVTSEPEEMPDFEIFKDDGSEAETEAETETEAAPEAEEPAKKSEPKKANDTWSARVRKDRELRQREIQFKRREQELSGRESRVNELEGARESILKDPNAFFKSVGLDPLKFYQDWSERLATGSESPSSELQLSSTQQELKELKEQLSQRDEKQKAHQLEAQRDQVIQAYDAKIAEYKKDFADEFPLTAKRCSVEDIREGMVTYYQQTGVELGFREAFDTIEQGLAEEERKAFDDPLVMARFRKHHNLQEAANNSGVQASRTLSSSMKVPPTKKSPEDMTHDEIITHYSGKLFT
;
A
#
# COMPACT_ATOMS: atom_id res chain seq x y z
N MET A 1 -50.68 -44.44 41.69
CA MET A 1 -50.49 -42.99 41.70
C MET A 1 -50.36 -42.59 40.21
N ALA A 2 -51.41 -42.43 39.38
CA ALA A 2 -52.65 -41.64 39.46
C ALA A 2 -52.35 -40.18 39.82
N GLU A 3 -52.76 -39.13 39.12
CA GLU A 3 -53.36 -38.87 37.79
C GLU A 3 -53.27 -37.33 37.63
N ALA A 4 -53.47 -36.82 36.42
CA ALA A 4 -53.32 -35.43 36.00
C ALA A 4 -54.32 -34.41 36.60
N ALA A 5 -53.93 -33.13 36.65
CA ALA A 5 -54.75 -31.91 36.44
C ALA A 5 -53.78 -30.69 36.53
N ALA A 6 -53.53 -29.86 35.51
CA ALA A 6 -54.40 -29.04 34.65
C ALA A 6 -54.97 -27.79 35.36
N VAL A 7 -55.09 -26.70 34.58
CA VAL A 7 -55.65 -25.33 34.83
C VAL A 7 -54.54 -24.27 35.02
N GLN A 8 -54.16 -23.42 34.03
CA GLN A 8 -54.91 -22.45 33.18
C GLN A 8 -55.37 -21.25 34.06
N GLU A 9 -55.18 -19.95 33.81
CA GLU A 9 -55.22 -19.11 32.60
C GLU A 9 -54.90 -17.63 33.00
N GLN A 10 -54.95 -16.73 32.01
CA GLN A 10 -54.90 -15.24 32.01
C GLN A 10 -53.53 -14.64 31.66
N GLU A 11 -53.23 -14.36 30.38
CA GLU A 11 -53.80 -13.35 29.45
C GLU A 11 -53.61 -11.91 29.93
N ASP A 12 -52.75 -11.16 29.24
CA ASP A 12 -53.07 -9.79 28.83
C ASP A 12 -52.23 -9.42 27.59
N ASP A 13 -52.92 -9.51 26.45
CA ASP A 13 -52.62 -8.80 25.20
C ASP A 13 -52.81 -7.30 25.42
N THR A 14 -51.91 -6.47 24.86
CA THR A 14 -52.31 -5.12 24.43
C THR A 14 -51.60 -4.75 23.15
N ILE A 15 -52.39 -4.91 22.08
CA ILE A 15 -52.25 -4.36 20.74
C ILE A 15 -52.39 -2.83 20.82
N GLY A 16 -51.51 -2.11 20.11
CA GLY A 16 -51.62 -0.68 19.84
C GLY A 16 -51.49 -0.42 18.34
N GLU A 17 -52.54 -0.76 17.59
CA GLU A 17 -52.80 -0.18 16.27
C GLU A 17 -53.54 1.14 16.47
N GLU A 18 -52.98 2.25 15.97
CA GLU A 18 -53.80 3.35 15.46
C GLU A 18 -53.42 3.64 14.02
N SER A 19 -54.48 3.71 13.22
CA SER A 19 -54.53 3.84 11.79
C SER A 19 -55.13 5.19 11.43
N HIS A 20 -54.51 5.88 10.48
CA HIS A 20 -55.16 6.86 9.59
C HIS A 20 -54.42 6.71 8.24
N SER A 21 -54.95 5.96 7.27
CA SER A 21 -56.05 6.26 6.33
C SER A 21 -55.77 7.41 5.37
N THR A 22 -55.52 7.01 4.10
CA THR A 22 -56.01 7.56 2.80
C THR A 22 -55.60 8.99 2.43
N THR A 23 -55.01 9.29 1.26
CA THR A 23 -55.49 9.12 -0.15
C THR A 23 -54.29 9.38 -1.10
N SER A 24 -53.97 8.51 -2.07
CA SER A 24 -54.42 8.50 -3.49
C SER A 24 -54.12 9.76 -4.31
N GLU A 25 -53.19 9.64 -5.26
CA GLU A 25 -53.14 10.22 -6.64
C GLU A 25 -51.73 9.91 -7.19
N GLU A 26 -51.53 8.89 -8.04
CA GLU A 26 -51.74 8.91 -9.50
C GLU A 26 -50.76 9.85 -10.24
N SER A 27 -49.61 9.28 -10.63
CA SER A 27 -48.80 9.74 -11.76
C SER A 27 -47.99 8.53 -12.25
N HIS A 28 -48.56 7.78 -13.20
CA HIS A 28 -48.13 7.73 -14.59
C HIS A 28 -46.65 7.40 -14.80
N GLU A 29 -46.46 6.17 -15.28
CA GLU A 29 -45.53 5.78 -16.35
C GLU A 29 -44.64 6.90 -16.91
N GLU A 30 -43.34 6.78 -16.68
CA GLU A 30 -42.35 7.15 -17.68
C GLU A 30 -41.28 6.04 -17.71
N LEU A 31 -41.62 4.99 -18.45
CA LEU A 31 -40.64 4.11 -19.06
C LEU A 31 -39.84 4.95 -20.07
N SER A 32 -38.72 5.50 -19.64
CA SER A 32 -37.71 5.98 -20.60
C SER A 32 -37.03 4.74 -21.19
N GLU A 33 -37.55 4.32 -22.34
CA GLU A 33 -36.82 3.60 -23.38
C GLU A 33 -35.41 4.18 -23.53
N VAL A 34 -34.40 3.45 -23.05
CA VAL A 34 -33.02 3.62 -23.53
C VAL A 34 -32.89 2.63 -24.69
N THR A 35 -33.35 3.08 -25.85
CA THR A 35 -33.09 2.46 -27.14
C THR A 35 -31.60 2.59 -27.47
N SER A 36 -30.97 1.44 -27.64
CA SER A 36 -30.13 1.10 -28.81
C SER A 36 -29.01 2.07 -29.21
N GLU A 37 -27.78 1.76 -28.79
CA GLU A 37 -26.63 1.72 -29.71
C GLU A 37 -25.50 0.88 -29.06
N PRO A 38 -25.20 -0.34 -29.54
CA PRO A 38 -23.92 -0.94 -29.24
C PRO A 38 -22.86 -0.16 -30.04
N GLU A 39 -21.92 0.50 -29.35
CA GLU A 39 -20.71 1.01 -29.99
C GLU A 39 -20.02 -0.15 -30.72
N GLU A 40 -20.09 -0.14 -32.05
CA GLU A 40 -19.33 -1.01 -32.93
C GLU A 40 -17.85 -0.84 -32.62
N MET A 41 -17.26 -1.86 -31.99
CA MET A 41 -15.81 -1.95 -31.94
C MET A 41 -15.28 -2.01 -33.38
N PRO A 42 -14.18 -1.31 -33.71
CA PRO A 42 -13.61 -1.38 -35.05
C PRO A 42 -13.24 -2.82 -35.40
N ASP A 43 -13.86 -3.32 -36.47
CA ASP A 43 -13.50 -4.58 -37.13
C ASP A 43 -12.02 -4.50 -37.51
N PHE A 44 -11.18 -5.30 -36.85
CA PHE A 44 -9.81 -5.50 -37.29
C PHE A 44 -9.83 -6.49 -38.46
N GLU A 45 -10.02 -5.95 -39.67
CA GLU A 45 -9.69 -6.64 -40.92
C GLU A 45 -8.18 -6.93 -40.97
N ILE A 46 -7.76 -8.06 -40.38
CA ILE A 46 -6.37 -8.55 -40.45
C ILE A 46 -6.18 -9.59 -41.58
N PHE A 47 -7.26 -10.01 -42.23
CA PHE A 47 -7.20 -10.94 -43.36
C PHE A 47 -8.12 -10.51 -44.50
N LYS A 48 -7.65 -9.55 -45.30
CA LYS A 48 -8.04 -9.39 -46.71
C LYS A 48 -6.78 -9.11 -47.54
N ASP A 49 -6.61 -9.93 -48.56
CA ASP A 49 -5.54 -10.02 -49.57
C ASP A 49 -4.15 -10.40 -49.00
N ASP A 50 -3.62 -11.59 -49.26
CA ASP A 50 -3.40 -12.12 -50.60
C ASP A 50 -3.48 -13.66 -50.61
N GLY A 51 -4.59 -14.17 -51.14
CA GLY A 51 -4.70 -15.53 -51.61
C GLY A 51 -4.63 -15.52 -53.12
N SER A 52 -3.47 -15.83 -53.68
CA SER A 52 -3.38 -16.42 -55.02
C SER A 52 -2.35 -17.55 -54.99
N GLU A 53 -2.88 -18.76 -54.84
CA GLU A 53 -2.55 -19.98 -55.60
C GLU A 53 -1.15 -20.02 -56.26
N ALA A 54 -0.32 -20.99 -55.84
CA ALA A 54 -0.06 -22.20 -56.62
C ALA A 54 1.17 -22.94 -56.09
N GLU A 55 0.97 -24.23 -55.84
CA GLU A 55 1.98 -25.26 -55.60
C GLU A 55 2.99 -25.34 -56.75
N THR A 56 4.28 -25.56 -56.46
CA THR A 56 5.09 -26.62 -57.11
C THR A 56 6.49 -26.75 -56.51
N GLU A 57 6.99 -27.97 -56.61
CA GLU A 57 8.15 -28.60 -55.97
C GLU A 57 9.52 -28.17 -56.57
N ALA A 58 10.58 -28.65 -55.89
CA ALA A 58 11.89 -29.07 -56.42
C ALA A 58 13.12 -28.14 -56.28
N GLU A 59 14.09 -28.70 -55.54
CA GLU A 59 15.57 -28.67 -55.64
C GLU A 59 16.26 -27.77 -56.70
N THR A 60 17.30 -27.03 -56.30
CA THR A 60 18.73 -27.33 -56.58
C THR A 60 19.67 -26.16 -56.23
N GLU A 61 20.87 -26.52 -55.76
CA GLU A 61 22.06 -25.68 -55.51
C GLU A 61 22.67 -25.10 -56.79
N THR A 62 23.28 -23.90 -56.73
CA THR A 62 24.54 -23.57 -57.45
C THR A 62 25.18 -22.24 -57.02
N GLU A 63 26.31 -22.35 -56.30
CA GLU A 63 27.66 -21.84 -56.60
C GLU A 63 27.95 -20.39 -57.10
N ALA A 64 28.68 -19.65 -56.24
CA ALA A 64 29.81 -18.69 -56.42
C ALA A 64 29.94 -17.68 -57.62
N ALA A 65 29.88 -16.37 -57.27
CA ALA A 65 30.80 -15.21 -57.49
C ALA A 65 31.63 -15.01 -58.82
N PRO A 66 32.26 -13.83 -59.06
CA PRO A 66 31.82 -12.42 -59.03
C PRO A 66 32.26 -11.63 -60.30
N GLU A 67 31.65 -10.49 -60.64
CA GLU A 67 32.32 -9.48 -61.49
C GLU A 67 31.84 -8.05 -61.20
N ALA A 68 32.79 -7.12 -61.23
CA ALA A 68 32.74 -5.79 -60.65
C ALA A 68 32.28 -4.71 -61.63
N GLU A 69 31.62 -3.65 -61.15
CA GLU A 69 31.77 -2.29 -61.67
C GLU A 69 31.17 -1.26 -60.69
N GLU A 70 32.05 -0.46 -60.09
CA GLU A 70 31.75 0.89 -59.55
C GLU A 70 31.82 1.90 -60.71
N PRO A 71 31.13 3.06 -60.72
CA PRO A 71 31.45 4.11 -59.73
C PRO A 71 30.34 5.13 -59.34
N ALA A 72 30.43 5.52 -58.07
CA ALA A 72 30.29 6.87 -57.49
C ALA A 72 29.19 7.84 -57.97
N LYS A 73 28.32 8.24 -57.02
CA LYS A 73 27.97 9.65 -56.79
C LYS A 73 27.60 9.94 -55.32
N LYS A 74 28.38 10.87 -54.77
CA LYS A 74 28.28 11.65 -53.52
C LYS A 74 26.85 11.86 -53.00
N SER A 75 26.63 11.61 -51.70
CA SER A 75 26.44 12.64 -50.65
C SER A 75 25.83 12.04 -49.37
N GLU A 76 26.52 12.25 -48.25
CA GLU A 76 26.15 12.06 -46.83
C GLU A 76 24.68 12.43 -46.46
N PRO A 77 24.06 11.82 -45.40
CA PRO A 77 24.57 11.96 -44.03
C PRO A 77 24.54 10.71 -43.14
N LYS A 78 25.58 10.61 -42.31
CA LYS A 78 25.59 10.07 -40.93
C LYS A 78 24.65 8.88 -40.64
N LYS A 79 25.20 7.66 -40.77
CA LYS A 79 24.69 6.43 -40.11
C LYS A 79 24.89 6.44 -38.58
N ALA A 80 24.52 7.53 -37.91
CA ALA A 80 24.49 7.61 -36.46
C ALA A 80 23.09 7.27 -35.91
N ASN A 81 22.02 7.49 -36.69
CA ASN A 81 20.62 7.30 -36.25
C ASN A 81 20.05 5.89 -36.49
N ASP A 82 20.65 5.07 -37.37
CA ASP A 82 20.23 3.67 -37.55
C ASP A 82 20.53 2.80 -36.33
N THR A 83 21.50 3.19 -35.52
CA THR A 83 21.85 2.44 -34.30
C THR A 83 20.78 2.60 -33.23
N TRP A 84 20.14 3.76 -33.13
CA TRP A 84 19.08 4.00 -32.16
C TRP A 84 17.76 3.34 -32.60
N SER A 85 17.37 3.47 -33.87
CA SER A 85 16.19 2.79 -34.40
C SER A 85 16.33 1.26 -34.35
N ALA A 86 17.52 0.72 -34.64
CA ALA A 86 17.80 -0.72 -34.49
C ALA A 86 17.79 -1.16 -33.02
N ARG A 87 18.30 -0.34 -32.07
CA ARG A 87 18.22 -0.61 -30.64
C ARG A 87 16.77 -0.60 -30.14
N VAL A 88 15.96 0.36 -30.56
CA VAL A 88 14.53 0.43 -30.20
C VAL A 88 13.74 -0.74 -30.77
N ARG A 89 14.02 -1.17 -32.01
CA ARG A 89 13.42 -2.39 -32.58
C ARG A 89 13.80 -3.64 -31.79
N LYS A 90 15.08 -3.79 -31.42
CA LYS A 90 15.55 -4.90 -30.57
C LYS A 90 14.91 -4.86 -29.17
N ASP A 91 14.78 -3.68 -28.55
CA ASP A 91 14.12 -3.54 -27.26
C ASP A 91 12.62 -3.90 -27.33
N ARG A 92 11.93 -3.47 -28.40
CA ARG A 92 10.54 -3.84 -28.66
C ARG A 92 10.38 -5.34 -28.86
N GLU A 93 11.28 -5.96 -29.62
CA GLU A 93 11.27 -7.40 -29.85
C GLU A 93 11.57 -8.19 -28.57
N LEU A 94 12.51 -7.73 -27.73
CA LEU A 94 12.79 -8.32 -26.41
C LEU A 94 11.58 -8.21 -25.49
N ARG A 95 10.92 -7.05 -25.41
CA ARG A 95 9.69 -6.89 -24.63
C ARG A 95 8.55 -7.77 -25.15
N GLN A 96 8.40 -7.91 -26.46
CA GLN A 96 7.40 -8.82 -27.03
C GLN A 96 7.69 -10.27 -26.67
N ARG A 97 8.95 -10.71 -26.71
CA ARG A 97 9.35 -12.05 -26.27
C ARG A 97 9.12 -12.24 -24.77
N GLU A 98 9.40 -11.23 -23.94
CA GLU A 98 9.13 -11.26 -22.51
C GLU A 98 7.63 -11.40 -22.23
N ILE A 99 6.79 -10.63 -22.93
CA ILE A 99 5.32 -10.73 -22.82
C ILE A 99 4.85 -12.12 -23.24
N GLN A 100 5.35 -12.65 -24.35
CA GLN A 100 5.02 -14.00 -24.80
C GLN A 100 5.49 -15.08 -23.82
N PHE A 101 6.66 -14.91 -23.21
CA PHE A 101 7.18 -15.83 -22.19
C PHE A 101 6.30 -15.81 -20.94
N LYS A 102 5.98 -14.61 -20.41
CA LYS A 102 5.06 -14.46 -19.27
C LYS A 102 3.68 -15.04 -19.55
N ARG A 103 3.17 -14.85 -20.77
CA ARG A 103 1.89 -15.45 -21.19
C ARG A 103 1.97 -16.98 -21.21
N ARG A 104 3.05 -17.54 -21.78
CA ARG A 104 3.26 -19.00 -21.77
C ARG A 104 3.44 -19.54 -20.36
N GLU A 105 4.12 -18.81 -19.49
CA GLU A 105 4.30 -19.16 -18.08
C GLU A 105 2.95 -19.20 -17.34
N GLN A 106 2.07 -18.23 -17.59
CA GLN A 106 0.70 -18.24 -17.08
C GLN A 106 -0.15 -19.38 -17.66
N GLU A 107 -0.01 -19.67 -18.95
CA GLU A 107 -0.71 -20.79 -19.59
C GLU A 107 -0.20 -22.14 -19.05
N LEU A 108 1.10 -22.27 -18.78
CA LEU A 108 1.68 -23.46 -18.16
C LEU A 108 1.24 -23.61 -16.71
N SER A 109 1.27 -22.54 -15.91
CA SER A 109 0.82 -22.60 -14.52
C SER A 109 -0.67 -22.96 -14.40
N GLY A 110 -1.51 -22.44 -15.30
CA GLY A 110 -2.92 -22.84 -15.39
C GLY A 110 -3.14 -24.28 -15.85
N ARG A 111 -2.25 -24.83 -16.67
CA ARG A 111 -2.28 -26.26 -17.04
C ARG A 111 -1.81 -27.15 -15.89
N GLU A 112 -0.75 -26.77 -15.20
CA GLU A 112 -0.22 -27.48 -14.04
C GLU A 112 -1.23 -27.52 -12.89
N SER A 113 -1.94 -26.41 -12.62
CA SER A 113 -3.00 -26.41 -11.61
C SER A 113 -4.12 -27.39 -11.96
N ARG A 114 -4.56 -27.42 -13.22
CA ARG A 114 -5.60 -28.35 -13.69
C ARG A 114 -5.14 -29.80 -13.63
N VAL A 115 -3.88 -30.08 -13.93
CA VAL A 115 -3.31 -31.43 -13.80
C VAL A 115 -3.27 -31.85 -12.33
N ASN A 116 -2.81 -30.97 -11.43
CA ASN A 116 -2.78 -31.23 -9.99
C ASN A 116 -4.17 -31.48 -9.41
N GLU A 117 -5.19 -30.74 -9.86
CA GLU A 117 -6.59 -30.98 -9.49
C GLU A 117 -7.07 -32.38 -9.92
N LEU A 118 -6.77 -32.78 -11.15
CA LEU A 118 -7.14 -34.11 -11.67
C LEU A 118 -6.38 -35.24 -10.97
N GLU A 119 -5.09 -35.04 -10.69
CA GLU A 119 -4.28 -36.01 -9.94
C GLU A 119 -4.77 -36.13 -8.50
N GLY A 120 -5.09 -35.02 -7.84
CA GLY A 120 -5.70 -35.01 -6.51
C GLY A 120 -7.06 -35.72 -6.49
N ALA A 121 -7.92 -35.46 -7.48
CA ALA A 121 -9.19 -36.17 -7.63
C ALA A 121 -8.96 -37.68 -7.81
N ARG A 122 -8.02 -38.08 -8.67
CA ARG A 122 -7.68 -39.49 -8.88
C ARG A 122 -7.18 -40.15 -7.60
N GLU A 123 -6.30 -39.50 -6.85
CA GLU A 123 -5.83 -40.02 -5.56
C GLU A 123 -6.96 -40.18 -4.55
N SER A 124 -7.87 -39.21 -4.48
CA SER A 124 -9.01 -39.27 -3.56
C SER A 124 -9.97 -40.42 -3.89
N ILE A 125 -10.24 -40.66 -5.17
CA ILE A 125 -11.04 -41.80 -5.64
C ILE A 125 -10.36 -43.13 -5.28
N LEU A 126 -9.03 -43.22 -5.44
CA LEU A 126 -8.27 -44.43 -5.13
C LEU A 126 -8.21 -44.72 -3.63
N LYS A 127 -8.17 -43.68 -2.78
CA LYS A 127 -8.12 -43.81 -1.32
C LYS A 127 -9.47 -44.18 -0.72
N ASP A 128 -10.52 -43.43 -1.06
CA ASP A 128 -11.89 -43.72 -0.64
C ASP A 128 -12.90 -43.21 -1.69
N PRO A 129 -13.39 -44.10 -2.58
CA PRO A 129 -14.31 -43.70 -3.64
C PRO A 129 -15.65 -43.24 -3.07
N ASN A 130 -16.12 -43.81 -1.96
CA ASN A 130 -17.41 -43.43 -1.37
C ASN A 130 -17.37 -42.03 -0.76
N ALA A 131 -16.25 -41.68 -0.12
CA ALA A 131 -16.06 -40.33 0.41
C ALA A 131 -15.95 -39.30 -0.73
N PHE A 132 -15.25 -39.64 -1.82
CA PHE A 132 -15.13 -38.78 -2.99
C PHE A 132 -16.50 -38.48 -3.63
N PHE A 133 -17.31 -39.49 -3.94
CA PHE A 133 -18.62 -39.26 -4.55
C PHE A 133 -19.52 -38.42 -3.65
N LYS A 134 -19.48 -38.65 -2.33
CA LYS A 134 -20.20 -37.81 -1.37
C LYS A 134 -19.72 -36.36 -1.36
N SER A 135 -18.41 -36.12 -1.46
CA SER A 135 -17.87 -34.74 -1.56
C SER A 135 -18.30 -34.01 -2.83
N VAL A 136 -18.53 -34.76 -3.92
CA VAL A 136 -19.01 -34.24 -5.21
C VAL A 136 -20.55 -34.21 -5.25
N GLY A 137 -21.24 -34.62 -4.19
CA GLY A 137 -22.71 -34.61 -4.13
C GLY A 137 -23.40 -35.77 -4.84
N LEU A 138 -22.64 -36.79 -5.24
CA LEU A 138 -23.13 -37.99 -5.90
C LEU A 138 -23.34 -39.12 -4.89
N ASP A 139 -24.47 -39.81 -4.98
CA ASP A 139 -24.68 -41.05 -4.24
C ASP A 139 -23.91 -42.20 -4.93
N PRO A 140 -22.93 -42.84 -4.25
CA PRO A 140 -22.12 -43.89 -4.87
C PRO A 140 -22.96 -45.03 -5.46
N LEU A 141 -24.03 -45.45 -4.77
CA LEU A 141 -24.86 -46.57 -5.21
C LEU A 141 -25.61 -46.25 -6.49
N LYS A 142 -26.19 -45.04 -6.58
CA LYS A 142 -26.88 -44.58 -7.79
C LYS A 142 -25.91 -44.37 -8.95
N PHE A 143 -24.72 -43.85 -8.66
CA PHE A 143 -23.69 -43.68 -9.68
C PHE A 143 -23.29 -45.02 -10.32
N TYR A 144 -23.03 -46.06 -9.51
CA TYR A 144 -22.64 -47.37 -10.04
C TYR A 144 -23.79 -48.07 -10.77
N GLN A 145 -25.03 -47.94 -10.29
CA GLN A 145 -26.21 -48.48 -10.97
C GLN A 145 -26.36 -47.86 -12.36
N ASP A 146 -26.37 -46.54 -12.44
CA ASP A 146 -26.48 -45.78 -13.68
C ASP A 146 -25.30 -46.06 -14.62
N TRP A 147 -24.07 -46.11 -14.10
CA TRP A 147 -22.90 -46.47 -14.91
C TRP A 147 -22.99 -47.88 -15.50
N SER A 148 -23.47 -48.85 -14.72
CA SER A 148 -23.67 -50.22 -15.20
C SER A 148 -24.80 -50.32 -16.24
N GLU A 149 -25.88 -49.56 -16.06
CA GLU A 149 -27.00 -49.50 -17.00
C GLU A 149 -26.58 -48.87 -18.32
N ARG A 150 -25.76 -47.82 -18.30
CA ARG A 150 -25.20 -47.20 -19.51
C ARG A 150 -24.26 -48.12 -20.29
N LEU A 151 -23.42 -48.88 -19.59
CA LEU A 151 -22.59 -49.90 -20.22
C LEU A 151 -23.43 -50.99 -20.89
N ALA A 152 -24.57 -51.34 -20.29
CA ALA A 152 -25.48 -52.35 -20.81
C ALA A 152 -26.35 -51.86 -21.98
N THR A 153 -26.80 -50.60 -21.95
CA THR A 153 -27.69 -50.01 -22.98
C THR A 153 -26.94 -49.29 -24.09
N GLY A 154 -25.65 -49.00 -23.89
CA GLY A 154 -24.82 -48.22 -24.82
C GLY A 154 -25.14 -46.72 -24.83
N SER A 155 -25.90 -46.20 -23.85
CA SER A 155 -26.19 -44.77 -23.77
C SER A 155 -25.02 -44.01 -23.15
N GLU A 156 -24.54 -42.95 -23.81
CA GLU A 156 -23.46 -42.10 -23.28
C GLU A 156 -23.93 -41.12 -22.19
N SER A 157 -25.22 -40.80 -22.12
CA SER A 157 -25.71 -39.72 -21.27
C SER A 157 -26.02 -40.15 -19.82
N PRO A 158 -25.66 -39.31 -18.82
CA PRO A 158 -26.44 -39.00 -17.64
C PRO A 158 -27.77 -39.73 -17.35
N SER A 159 -27.99 -40.47 -16.25
CA SER A 159 -29.40 -40.53 -15.79
C SER A 159 -29.84 -39.13 -15.34
N SER A 160 -31.12 -38.80 -15.51
CA SER A 160 -31.67 -37.49 -15.15
C SER A 160 -31.48 -37.16 -13.66
N GLU A 161 -31.52 -38.16 -12.78
CA GLU A 161 -31.25 -37.99 -11.35
C GLU A 161 -29.79 -37.61 -11.07
N LEU A 162 -28.84 -38.22 -11.77
CA LEU A 162 -27.42 -37.90 -11.62
C LEU A 162 -27.12 -36.47 -12.10
N GLN A 163 -27.72 -36.06 -13.23
CA GLN A 163 -27.63 -34.69 -13.75
C GLN A 163 -28.25 -33.67 -12.77
N LEU A 164 -29.38 -34.00 -12.15
CA LEU A 164 -29.99 -33.14 -11.14
C LEU A 164 -29.10 -32.99 -9.90
N SER A 165 -28.47 -34.07 -9.44
CA SER A 165 -27.56 -33.99 -8.29
C SER A 165 -26.30 -33.17 -8.58
N SER A 166 -25.68 -33.33 -9.77
CA SER A 166 -24.50 -32.56 -10.15
C SER A 166 -24.83 -31.07 -10.30
N THR A 167 -25.94 -30.75 -10.95
CA THR A 167 -26.38 -29.35 -11.11
C THR A 167 -26.75 -28.71 -9.77
N GLN A 168 -27.33 -29.44 -8.82
CA GLN A 168 -27.57 -28.95 -7.46
C GLN A 168 -26.27 -28.66 -6.71
N GLN A 169 -25.23 -29.48 -6.90
CA GLN A 169 -23.90 -29.26 -6.33
C GLN A 169 -23.25 -28.01 -6.94
N GLU A 170 -23.25 -27.90 -8.27
CA GLU A 170 -22.73 -26.73 -9.00
C GLU A 170 -23.44 -25.45 -8.57
N LEU A 171 -24.76 -25.49 -8.37
CA LEU A 171 -25.52 -24.34 -7.86
C LEU A 171 -25.15 -23.98 -6.41
N LYS A 172 -24.82 -24.97 -5.56
CA LYS A 172 -24.34 -24.70 -4.20
C LYS A 172 -22.94 -24.07 -4.23
N GLU A 173 -22.05 -24.61 -5.05
CA GLU A 173 -20.69 -24.08 -5.23
C GLU A 173 -20.73 -22.64 -5.78
N LEU A 174 -21.55 -22.37 -6.78
CA LEU A 174 -21.74 -21.02 -7.32
C LEU A 174 -22.33 -20.06 -6.28
N LYS A 175 -23.29 -20.51 -5.47
CA LYS A 175 -23.84 -19.70 -4.37
C LYS A 175 -22.78 -19.38 -3.32
N GLU A 176 -21.93 -20.35 -2.98
CA GLU A 176 -20.85 -20.15 -2.02
C GLU A 176 -19.76 -19.22 -2.57
N GLN A 177 -19.40 -19.35 -3.86
CA GLN A 177 -18.49 -18.43 -4.52
C GLN A 177 -19.05 -17.00 -4.55
N LEU A 178 -20.35 -16.85 -4.80
CA LEU A 178 -21.02 -15.55 -4.82
C LEU A 178 -21.07 -14.95 -3.41
N SER A 179 -21.40 -15.74 -2.38
CA SER A 179 -21.37 -15.25 -0.99
C SER A 179 -19.97 -14.84 -0.55
N GLN A 180 -18.94 -15.62 -0.88
CA GLN A 180 -17.55 -15.27 -0.59
C GLN A 180 -17.11 -13.99 -1.33
N ARG A 181 -17.56 -13.81 -2.58
CA ARG A 181 -17.28 -12.58 -3.34
C ARG A 181 -17.95 -11.38 -2.69
N ASP A 182 -19.21 -11.51 -2.28
CA ASP A 182 -19.95 -10.44 -1.65
C ASP A 182 -19.39 -10.09 -0.27
N GLU A 183 -18.93 -11.08 0.51
CA GLU A 183 -18.20 -10.86 1.76
C GLU A 183 -16.89 -10.10 1.56
N LYS A 184 -16.09 -10.49 0.55
CA LYS A 184 -14.86 -9.78 0.20
C LYS A 184 -15.14 -8.35 -0.27
N GLN A 185 -16.18 -8.15 -1.07
CA GLN A 185 -16.58 -6.81 -1.51
C GLN A 185 -17.04 -5.94 -0.34
N LYS A 186 -17.82 -6.49 0.59
CA LYS A 186 -18.22 -5.79 1.83
C LYS A 186 -17.01 -5.44 2.69
N ALA A 187 -16.06 -6.37 2.86
CA ALA A 187 -14.84 -6.10 3.60
C ALA A 187 -14.03 -4.95 2.98
N HIS A 188 -13.83 -4.97 1.66
CA HIS A 188 -13.15 -3.88 0.95
C HIS A 188 -13.90 -2.55 1.03
N GLN A 189 -15.23 -2.56 0.97
CA GLN A 189 -16.02 -1.34 1.13
C GLN A 189 -15.89 -0.77 2.54
N LEU A 190 -15.92 -1.61 3.58
CA LEU A 190 -15.72 -1.19 4.97
C LEU A 190 -14.31 -0.65 5.21
N GLU A 191 -13.29 -1.28 4.64
CA GLU A 191 -11.90 -0.81 4.71
C GLU A 191 -11.74 0.54 4.01
N ALA A 192 -12.27 0.68 2.79
CA ALA A 192 -12.25 1.94 2.06
C ALA A 192 -13.00 3.06 2.81
N GLN A 193 -14.13 2.76 3.46
CA GLN A 193 -14.84 3.73 4.31
C GLN A 193 -14.01 4.13 5.53
N ARG A 194 -13.35 3.17 6.19
CA ARG A 194 -12.46 3.47 7.32
C ARG A 194 -11.32 4.38 6.89
N ASP A 195 -10.66 4.08 5.78
CA ASP A 195 -9.55 4.88 5.27
C ASP A 195 -9.99 6.30 4.92
N GLN A 196 -11.17 6.47 4.33
CA GLN A 196 -11.74 7.80 4.06
C GLN A 196 -11.99 8.60 5.34
N VAL A 197 -12.53 7.96 6.39
CA VAL A 197 -12.76 8.62 7.68
C VAL A 197 -11.44 9.01 8.34
N ILE A 198 -10.44 8.13 8.29
CA ILE A 198 -9.10 8.39 8.81
C ILE A 198 -8.45 9.57 8.08
N GLN A 199 -8.48 9.58 6.75
CA GLN A 199 -7.94 10.69 5.95
C GLN A 199 -8.65 12.00 6.23
N ALA A 200 -9.98 11.98 6.37
CA ALA A 200 -10.74 13.18 6.74
C ALA A 200 -10.38 13.68 8.14
N TYR A 201 -10.09 12.78 9.08
CA TYR A 201 -9.66 13.12 10.42
C TYR A 201 -8.23 13.68 10.43
N ASP A 202 -7.31 13.07 9.69
CA ASP A 202 -5.94 13.57 9.50
C ASP A 202 -5.93 14.97 8.88
N ALA A 203 -6.80 15.20 7.89
CA ALA A 203 -6.94 16.52 7.28
C ALA A 203 -7.34 17.59 8.32
N LYS A 204 -8.26 17.27 9.24
CA LYS A 204 -8.65 18.16 10.34
C LYS A 204 -7.51 18.43 11.31
N ILE A 205 -6.73 17.40 11.67
CA ILE A 205 -5.54 17.57 12.51
C ILE A 205 -4.50 18.43 11.80
N ALA A 206 -4.28 18.21 10.51
CA ALA A 206 -3.33 18.97 9.71
C ALA A 206 -3.72 20.46 9.62
N GLU A 207 -5.01 20.74 9.43
CA GLU A 207 -5.56 22.09 9.45
C GLU A 207 -5.39 22.74 10.83
N TYR A 208 -5.78 22.05 11.91
CA TYR A 208 -5.61 22.53 13.28
C TYR A 208 -4.14 22.81 13.62
N LYS A 209 -3.23 21.91 13.22
CA LYS A 209 -1.79 22.06 13.39
C LYS A 209 -1.25 23.32 12.68
N LYS A 210 -1.81 23.66 11.52
CA LYS A 210 -1.42 24.84 10.75
C LYS A 210 -1.97 26.12 11.37
N ASP A 211 -3.23 26.12 11.80
CA ASP A 211 -3.91 27.29 12.35
C ASP A 211 -3.36 27.68 13.72
N PHE A 212 -2.94 26.68 14.52
CA PHE A 212 -2.40 26.87 15.87
C PHE A 212 -0.88 26.58 15.97
N ALA A 213 -0.17 26.71 14.85
CA ALA A 213 1.28 26.47 14.80
C ALA A 213 2.09 27.40 15.75
N ASP A 214 1.57 28.60 16.00
CA ASP A 214 2.20 29.57 16.90
C ASP A 214 1.92 29.27 18.38
N GLU A 215 0.78 28.65 18.71
CA GLU A 215 0.41 28.26 20.09
C GLU A 215 1.11 26.96 20.50
N PHE A 216 1.29 26.03 19.56
CA PHE A 216 1.90 24.70 19.78
C PHE A 216 3.15 24.48 18.90
N PRO A 217 4.25 25.21 19.16
CA PRO A 217 5.41 25.22 18.27
C PRO A 217 6.21 23.90 18.27
N LEU A 218 6.25 23.13 19.36
CA LEU A 218 6.99 21.86 19.40
C LEU A 218 6.21 20.79 18.64
N THR A 219 4.91 20.71 18.86
CA THR A 219 3.98 19.80 18.18
C THR A 219 3.94 20.10 16.68
N ALA A 220 3.94 21.38 16.30
CA ALA A 220 4.02 21.81 14.91
C ALA A 220 5.29 21.31 14.19
N LYS A 221 6.43 21.33 14.87
CA LYS A 221 7.75 21.03 14.28
C LYS A 221 8.15 19.56 14.34
N ARG A 222 7.75 18.84 15.39
CA ARG A 222 8.29 17.50 15.67
C ARG A 222 7.34 16.35 15.40
N CYS A 223 6.02 16.58 15.51
CA CYS A 223 5.05 15.50 15.34
C CYS A 223 4.52 15.47 13.91
N SER A 224 4.39 14.28 13.32
CA SER A 224 3.55 14.09 12.14
C SER A 224 2.07 14.12 12.53
N VAL A 225 1.20 14.28 11.53
CA VAL A 225 -0.26 14.24 11.73
C VAL A 225 -0.70 12.85 12.23
N GLU A 226 -0.04 11.81 11.72
CA GLU A 226 -0.28 10.41 12.11
C GLU A 226 0.08 10.17 13.57
N ASP A 227 1.20 10.73 14.06
CA ASP A 227 1.63 10.60 15.46
C ASP A 227 0.62 11.23 16.42
N ILE A 228 0.06 12.39 16.05
CA ILE A 228 -0.95 13.10 16.85
C ILE A 228 -2.23 12.27 16.90
N ARG A 229 -2.67 11.73 15.76
CA ARG A 229 -3.82 10.81 15.71
C ARG A 229 -3.58 9.58 16.58
N GLU A 230 -2.43 8.92 16.44
CA GLU A 230 -2.09 7.73 17.22
C GLU A 230 -2.05 8.02 18.72
N GLY A 231 -1.51 9.18 19.12
CA GLY A 231 -1.54 9.66 20.50
C GLY A 231 -2.97 9.82 21.04
N MET A 232 -3.87 10.43 20.25
CA MET A 232 -5.29 10.57 20.63
C MET A 232 -6.00 9.22 20.73
N VAL A 233 -5.76 8.31 19.78
CA VAL A 233 -6.35 6.96 19.78
C VAL A 233 -5.85 6.16 20.98
N THR A 234 -4.54 6.21 21.25
CA THR A 234 -3.93 5.50 22.39
C THR A 234 -4.47 6.02 23.71
N TYR A 235 -4.63 7.33 23.83
CA TYR A 235 -5.24 7.94 25.02
C TYR A 235 -6.69 7.48 25.21
N TYR A 236 -7.49 7.46 24.15
CA TYR A 236 -8.86 6.96 24.20
C TYR A 236 -8.92 5.48 24.59
N GLN A 237 -8.01 4.64 24.07
CA GLN A 237 -7.94 3.22 24.46
C GLN A 237 -7.59 3.03 25.94
N GLN A 238 -6.77 3.91 26.52
CA GLN A 238 -6.34 3.82 27.93
C GLN A 238 -7.37 4.40 28.90
N THR A 239 -8.02 5.50 28.53
CA THR A 239 -8.88 6.28 29.44
C THR A 239 -10.37 6.15 29.16
N GLY A 240 -10.74 5.75 27.94
CA GLY A 240 -12.12 5.74 27.45
C GLY A 240 -12.70 7.14 27.18
N VAL A 241 -11.89 8.20 27.25
CA VAL A 241 -12.33 9.60 27.07
C VAL A 241 -11.78 10.16 25.77
N GLU A 242 -12.67 10.77 24.98
CA GLU A 242 -12.30 11.45 23.74
C GLU A 242 -11.65 12.81 24.05
N LEU A 243 -10.38 12.97 23.64
CA LEU A 243 -9.68 14.25 23.72
C LEU A 243 -10.13 15.18 22.61
N GLY A 244 -10.41 16.45 22.94
CA GLY A 244 -10.52 17.50 21.94
C GLY A 244 -9.16 17.79 21.28
N PHE A 245 -9.14 18.33 20.06
CA PHE A 245 -7.89 18.66 19.37
C PHE A 245 -6.98 19.58 20.19
N ARG A 246 -7.53 20.59 20.85
CA ARG A 246 -6.74 21.50 21.69
C ARG A 246 -6.05 20.77 22.85
N GLU A 247 -6.79 19.95 23.57
CA GLU A 247 -6.28 19.19 24.72
C GLU A 247 -5.24 18.15 24.30
N ALA A 248 -5.45 17.51 23.15
CA ALA A 248 -4.47 16.60 22.55
C ALA A 248 -3.17 17.32 22.20
N PHE A 249 -3.24 18.50 21.59
CA PHE A 249 -2.06 19.29 21.27
C PHE A 249 -1.38 19.84 22.53
N ASP A 250 -2.14 20.29 23.53
CA ASP A 250 -1.62 20.72 24.84
C ASP A 250 -0.84 19.60 25.55
N THR A 251 -1.42 18.40 25.61
CA THR A 251 -0.80 17.24 26.26
C THR A 251 0.46 16.79 25.54
N ILE A 252 0.46 16.78 24.21
CA ILE A 252 1.64 16.45 23.40
C ILE A 252 2.72 17.53 23.57
N GLU A 253 2.36 18.81 23.51
CA GLU A 253 3.28 19.93 23.69
C GLU A 253 3.95 19.89 25.06
N GLN A 254 3.18 19.62 26.12
CA GLN A 254 3.70 19.49 27.48
C GLN A 254 4.63 18.28 27.61
N GLY A 255 4.27 17.13 27.05
CA GLY A 255 5.11 15.94 27.02
C GLY A 255 6.44 16.19 26.31
N LEU A 256 6.40 16.82 25.13
CA LEU A 256 7.61 17.19 24.38
C LEU A 256 8.46 18.21 25.13
N ALA A 257 7.85 19.22 25.76
CA ALA A 257 8.56 20.20 26.55
C ALA A 257 9.24 19.56 27.78
N GLU A 258 8.60 18.58 28.42
CA GLU A 258 9.19 17.80 29.50
C GLU A 258 10.34 16.92 29.02
N GLU A 259 10.22 16.28 27.87
CA GLU A 259 11.29 15.48 27.28
C GLU A 259 12.50 16.34 26.90
N GLU A 260 12.27 17.52 26.32
CA GLU A 260 13.34 18.48 26.08
C GLU A 260 14.02 18.89 27.38
N ARG A 261 13.26 19.25 28.42
CA ARG A 261 13.83 19.58 29.74
C ARG A 261 14.65 18.44 30.31
N LYS A 262 14.13 17.20 30.28
CA LYS A 262 14.85 16.01 30.75
C LYS A 262 16.12 15.77 29.93
N ALA A 263 16.10 15.99 28.62
CA ALA A 263 17.28 15.87 27.76
C ALA A 263 18.34 16.95 28.06
N PHE A 264 17.92 18.16 28.44
CA PHE A 264 18.83 19.24 28.84
C PHE A 264 19.31 19.12 30.30
N ASP A 265 18.55 18.45 31.17
CA ASP A 265 18.91 18.20 32.56
C ASP A 265 19.76 16.93 32.75
N ASP A 266 19.87 16.07 31.74
CA ASP A 266 20.74 14.89 31.79
C ASP A 266 22.22 15.31 31.80
N PRO A 267 22.96 15.03 32.90
CA PRO A 267 24.37 15.41 33.02
C PRO A 267 25.26 14.80 31.93
N LEU A 268 24.90 13.65 31.36
CA LEU A 268 25.65 13.00 30.27
C LEU A 268 25.46 13.74 28.94
N VAL A 269 24.24 14.17 28.63
CA VAL A 269 23.92 14.95 27.43
C VAL A 269 24.57 16.32 27.54
N MET A 270 24.51 16.96 28.70
CA MET A 270 25.20 18.22 28.96
C MET A 270 26.72 18.10 28.92
N ALA A 271 27.30 17.00 29.41
CA ALA A 271 28.73 16.76 29.28
C ALA A 271 29.17 16.61 27.81
N ARG A 272 28.37 15.90 26.98
CA ARG A 272 28.61 15.79 25.54
C ARG A 272 28.46 17.12 24.82
N PHE A 273 27.39 17.86 25.10
CA PHE A 273 27.14 19.17 24.51
C PHE A 273 28.28 20.16 24.82
N ARG A 274 28.70 20.24 26.10
CA ARG A 274 29.83 21.09 26.52
C ARG A 274 31.16 20.69 25.85
N LYS A 275 31.37 19.40 25.59
CA LYS A 275 32.54 18.88 24.88
C LYS A 275 32.52 19.19 23.38
N HIS A 276 31.36 19.13 22.73
CA HIS A 276 31.22 19.41 21.29
C HIS A 276 31.21 20.91 20.96
N HIS A 277 30.73 21.76 21.87
CA HIS A 277 30.64 23.20 21.68
C HIS A 277 31.78 24.01 22.34
N ASN A 278 32.86 23.35 22.78
CA ASN A 278 34.04 23.96 23.44
C ASN A 278 33.71 24.94 24.59
N LEU A 279 32.56 24.78 25.25
CA LEU A 279 32.14 25.63 26.37
C LEU A 279 32.92 25.36 27.66
N GLN A 280 33.79 24.34 27.66
CA GLN A 280 34.63 23.98 28.82
C GLN A 280 35.78 24.98 29.08
N GLU A 281 36.15 25.84 28.13
CA GLU A 281 37.24 26.79 28.32
C GLU A 281 36.83 28.12 28.99
N ALA A 282 35.53 28.41 29.14
CA ALA A 282 35.09 29.67 29.77
C ALA A 282 34.93 29.60 31.29
N ALA A 283 34.57 28.43 31.85
CA ALA A 283 34.31 28.28 33.28
C ALA A 283 35.56 27.95 34.10
N ASN A 284 36.58 27.34 33.47
CA ASN A 284 37.79 26.88 34.16
C ASN A 284 39.02 27.78 33.92
N ASN A 285 38.94 28.79 33.04
CA ASN A 285 40.06 29.70 32.74
C ASN A 285 40.08 30.98 33.59
N SER A 286 39.41 31.02 34.75
CA SER A 286 39.71 32.04 35.77
C SER A 286 40.99 31.72 36.58
N GLY A 287 41.64 30.59 36.30
CA GLY A 287 42.94 30.27 36.87
C GLY A 287 43.62 29.19 36.05
N VAL A 288 44.92 29.38 35.81
CA VAL A 288 45.88 28.41 35.24
C VAL A 288 46.13 28.53 33.72
N GLN A 289 47.13 29.38 33.46
CA GLN A 289 48.16 29.26 32.42
C GLN A 289 47.74 29.30 30.94
N ALA A 290 47.72 30.54 30.43
CA ALA A 290 47.97 30.82 29.03
C ALA A 290 49.31 30.22 28.59
N SER A 291 49.24 29.23 27.69
CA SER A 291 50.38 28.71 26.95
C SER A 291 51.08 29.85 26.21
N ARG A 292 52.38 29.99 26.47
CA ARG A 292 53.34 30.85 25.75
C ARG A 292 53.19 30.69 24.23
N THR A 293 52.62 31.69 23.59
CA THR A 293 52.87 31.99 22.18
C THR A 293 53.75 33.25 22.13
N LEU A 294 54.69 33.30 21.17
CA LEU A 294 55.75 34.33 21.05
C LEU A 294 55.24 35.70 20.56
N SER A 295 54.08 36.14 21.04
CA SER A 295 53.53 37.48 20.77
C SER A 295 53.13 38.18 22.07
N SER A 296 54.08 38.24 23.01
CA SER A 296 53.96 39.04 24.25
C SER A 296 54.93 40.22 24.21
N SER A 297 54.77 41.13 23.24
CA SER A 297 55.23 42.51 23.41
C SER A 297 54.03 43.35 23.85
N MET A 298 54.21 44.06 24.97
CA MET A 298 53.26 45.02 25.56
C MET A 298 51.96 44.46 26.15
N LYS A 299 52.05 43.60 27.18
CA LYS A 299 51.02 43.56 28.22
C LYS A 299 51.54 44.26 29.47
N VAL A 300 51.11 45.50 29.65
CA VAL A 300 51.25 46.24 30.90
C VAL A 300 50.49 45.45 31.98
N PRO A 301 51.09 45.16 33.16
CA PRO A 301 50.37 44.48 34.22
C PRO A 301 49.17 45.34 34.65
N PRO A 302 47.99 44.75 34.95
CA PRO A 302 46.84 45.52 35.38
C PRO A 302 47.16 46.19 36.71
N THR A 303 47.27 47.51 36.71
CA THR A 303 47.31 48.31 37.93
C THR A 303 45.92 48.28 38.57
N LYS A 304 45.85 48.22 39.91
CA LYS A 304 44.57 48.25 40.65
C LYS A 304 43.78 49.56 40.50
N LYS A 305 44.31 50.53 39.73
CA LYS A 305 43.71 51.83 39.43
C LYS A 305 43.94 52.15 37.95
N SER A 306 42.94 52.76 37.31
CA SER A 306 43.00 53.29 35.94
C SER A 306 44.16 54.30 35.81
N PRO A 307 44.85 54.37 34.65
CA PRO A 307 45.91 55.36 34.40
C PRO A 307 45.45 56.82 34.56
N GLU A 308 44.14 57.06 34.43
CA GLU A 308 43.49 58.37 34.57
C GLU A 308 43.36 58.82 36.04
N ASP A 309 43.46 57.91 37.00
CA ASP A 309 43.32 58.18 38.44
C ASP A 309 44.66 58.18 39.20
N MET A 310 45.79 58.09 38.49
CA MET A 310 47.12 58.15 39.12
C MET A 310 47.63 59.58 39.20
N THR A 311 48.19 59.95 40.35
CA THR A 311 48.86 61.25 40.51
C THR A 311 50.18 61.30 39.73
N HIS A 312 50.63 62.49 39.36
CA HIS A 312 51.82 62.67 38.51
C HIS A 312 53.09 62.00 39.09
N ASP A 313 53.25 62.03 40.41
CA ASP A 313 54.38 61.41 41.11
C ASP A 313 54.32 59.87 41.09
N GLU A 314 53.12 59.28 41.11
CA GLU A 314 52.90 57.83 40.99
C GLU A 314 53.20 57.35 39.56
N ILE A 315 52.91 58.17 38.54
CA ILE A 315 53.27 57.87 37.14
C ILE A 315 54.79 57.84 36.97
N ILE A 316 55.50 58.85 37.48
CA ILE A 316 56.96 58.92 37.34
C ILE A 316 57.63 57.72 38.00
N THR A 317 57.22 57.34 39.19
CA THR A 317 57.77 56.17 39.90
C THR A 317 57.46 54.84 39.22
N HIS A 318 56.29 54.71 38.58
CA HIS A 318 55.93 53.49 37.85
C HIS A 318 56.77 53.28 36.56
N TYR A 319 57.19 54.36 35.91
CA TYR A 319 57.90 54.31 34.62
C TYR A 319 59.41 54.61 34.70
N SER A 320 59.92 55.14 35.81
CA SER A 320 61.34 55.52 35.97
C SER A 320 62.32 54.35 35.87
N GLY A 321 61.88 53.11 36.12
CA GLY A 321 62.72 51.91 36.01
C GLY A 321 62.67 51.19 34.66
N LYS A 322 61.83 51.63 33.70
CA LYS A 322 61.62 50.94 32.41
C LYS A 322 62.00 51.75 31.18
N LEU A 323 62.40 53.01 31.35
CA LEU A 323 62.65 53.92 30.23
C LEU A 323 64.11 53.94 29.73
N PHE A 324 65.05 53.27 30.39
CA PHE A 324 66.42 53.14 29.90
C PHE A 324 67.08 51.80 30.30
N THR A 325 66.76 50.75 29.56
CA THR A 325 67.66 49.63 29.18
C THR A 325 67.04 48.89 28.01
#